data_AF-A0A974WJC5-F1
#
_entry.id   AF-A0A974WJC5-F1
#
_cell.length_a   1.000
_cell.length_b   1.000
_cell.length_c   1.000
_cell.angle_alpha   90.00
_cell.angle_beta   90.00
_cell.angle_gamma   90.00
#
_symmetry.space_group_name_H-M   'P 1'
#
loop_
_entity.id
_entity.type
_entity.pdbx_description
1 polymer ?
#
loop_
_entity_poly.entity_id
_entity_poly.type
_entity_poly.pdbx_seq_one_letter_code
_entity_poly.pdbx_strand_id
1 'polypeptide(L)'
;MKRIFTTLSQKWPEYLLEILVLIIGIYGAFTLENWNDNRKAKADEFALFKNIIEDLKLDSLQAETCRAQLKNQLITADKMIEDIEDKDSIYNHENAGFIRWITVFSPRTQRNHSESISSIKNTKARKAIQEYFYDEDGVISVTKEYETIVIDRVRSYLADNNAYELKNVRKMFVGENQREILINPAKVAHILNDTQFQQILFERRFKTEQLLLFIEDQIQKNHTLSLILTEEINK
;
A
#
# COMPACT_ATOMS: atom_id res chain seq x y z
N MET A 1 -6.87 66.38 -44.07
CA MET A 1 -7.08 64.91 -44.16
C MET A 1 -6.33 64.23 -45.31
N LYS A 2 -6.27 64.78 -46.53
CA LYS A 2 -5.53 64.15 -47.67
C LYS A 2 -4.04 63.84 -47.39
N ARG A 3 -3.34 64.68 -46.63
CA ARG A 3 -1.91 64.50 -46.28
C ARG A 3 -1.62 63.29 -45.39
N ILE A 4 -2.57 62.90 -44.52
CA ILE A 4 -2.43 61.76 -43.60
C ILE A 4 -2.60 60.45 -44.38
N PHE A 5 -3.57 60.41 -45.31
CA PHE A 5 -3.78 59.26 -46.18
C PHE A 5 -2.60 59.02 -47.15
N THR A 6 -1.99 60.09 -47.68
CA THR A 6 -0.81 59.95 -48.55
C THR A 6 0.43 59.46 -47.80
N THR A 7 0.63 59.87 -46.54
CA THR A 7 1.75 59.39 -45.71
C THR A 7 1.53 57.95 -45.24
N LEU A 8 0.31 57.59 -44.85
CA LEU A 8 -0.04 56.20 -44.57
C LEU A 8 0.20 55.32 -45.80
N SER A 9 -0.25 55.73 -46.98
CA SER A 9 -0.09 54.95 -48.21
C SER A 9 1.37 54.75 -48.66
N GLN A 10 2.29 55.61 -48.24
CA GLN A 10 3.72 55.45 -48.56
C GLN A 10 4.48 54.65 -47.50
N LYS A 11 4.11 54.76 -46.22
CA LYS A 11 4.82 54.14 -45.09
C LYS A 11 4.15 52.91 -44.49
N TRP A 12 2.97 52.52 -44.98
CA TRP A 12 2.26 51.36 -44.44
C TRP A 12 3.09 50.06 -44.40
N PRO A 13 4.03 49.75 -45.33
CA PRO A 13 4.82 48.52 -45.23
C PRO A 13 5.79 48.56 -44.05
N GLU A 14 6.32 49.74 -43.73
CA GLU A 14 7.23 49.97 -42.59
C GLU A 14 6.48 49.74 -41.27
N TYR A 15 5.29 50.34 -41.12
CA TYR A 15 4.45 50.17 -39.92
C TYR A 15 3.91 48.74 -39.77
N LEU A 16 3.55 48.08 -40.89
CA LEU A 16 3.11 46.68 -40.88
C LEU A 16 4.25 45.77 -40.40
N LEU A 17 5.47 45.98 -40.91
CA LEU A 17 6.64 45.22 -40.52
C LEU A 17 6.99 45.46 -39.05
N GLU A 18 6.93 46.69 -38.57
CA GLU A 18 7.14 47.03 -37.15
C GLU A 18 6.13 46.33 -36.22
N ILE A 19 4.84 46.38 -36.56
CA ILE A 19 3.78 45.68 -35.80
C ILE A 19 4.00 44.17 -35.84
N LEU A 20 4.38 43.61 -36.99
CA LEU A 20 4.64 42.18 -37.15
C LEU A 20 5.84 41.73 -36.31
N VAL A 21 6.92 42.52 -36.29
CA VAL A 21 8.08 42.28 -35.42
C VAL A 21 7.70 42.35 -33.95
N LEU A 22 6.88 43.33 -33.54
CA LEU A 22 6.38 43.43 -32.17
C LEU A 22 5.53 42.20 -31.78
N ILE A 23 4.62 41.77 -32.65
CA ILE A 23 3.77 40.59 -32.42
C ILE A 23 4.64 39.33 -32.27
N ILE A 24 5.60 39.12 -33.18
CA ILE A 24 6.52 37.98 -33.10
C ILE A 24 7.38 38.04 -31.84
N GLY A 25 7.88 39.22 -31.46
CA GLY A 25 8.69 39.39 -30.26
C GLY A 25 7.94 39.02 -28.99
N ILE A 26 6.71 39.55 -28.84
CA ILE A 26 5.84 39.24 -27.69
C ILE A 26 5.47 37.75 -27.69
N TYR A 27 5.04 37.21 -28.83
CA TYR A 27 4.65 35.80 -28.93
C TYR A 27 5.85 34.86 -28.69
N GLY A 28 7.03 35.22 -29.18
CA GLY A 28 8.28 34.50 -28.95
C GLY A 28 8.66 34.46 -27.47
N ALA A 29 8.52 35.58 -26.76
CA ALA A 29 8.76 35.63 -25.32
C ALA A 29 7.81 34.71 -24.55
N PHE A 30 6.50 34.79 -24.82
CA PHE A 30 5.50 33.93 -24.19
C PHE A 30 5.70 32.45 -24.51
N THR A 31 6.06 32.10 -25.74
CA THR A 31 6.30 30.70 -26.10
C THR A 31 7.56 30.15 -25.44
N LEU A 32 8.63 30.94 -25.34
CA LEU A 32 9.86 30.54 -24.65
C LEU A 32 9.65 30.35 -23.14
N GLU A 33 8.90 31.24 -22.50
CA GLU A 33 8.54 31.13 -21.08
C GLU A 33 7.71 29.87 -20.81
N ASN A 34 6.64 29.66 -21.59
CA ASN A 34 5.80 28.46 -21.49
C ASN A 34 6.61 27.17 -21.71
N TRP A 35 7.58 27.17 -22.63
CA TRP A 35 8.45 26.02 -22.85
C TRP A 35 9.34 25.73 -21.64
N ASN A 36 9.94 26.77 -21.05
CA ASN A 36 10.77 26.64 -19.86
C ASN A 36 9.97 26.12 -18.66
N ASP A 37 8.76 26.63 -18.45
CA ASP A 37 7.88 26.21 -17.36
C ASP A 37 7.37 24.78 -17.55
N ASN A 38 7.05 24.38 -18.78
CA ASN A 38 6.70 22.99 -19.07
C ASN A 38 7.88 22.04 -18.84
N ARG A 39 9.11 22.45 -19.18
CA ARG A 39 10.32 21.67 -18.90
C ARG A 39 10.54 21.49 -17.40
N LYS A 40 10.40 22.56 -16.61
CA LYS A 40 10.52 22.49 -15.14
C LYS A 40 9.44 21.61 -14.54
N ALA A 41 8.18 21.81 -14.92
CA ALA A 41 7.06 21.00 -14.43
C ALA A 41 7.26 19.50 -14.74
N LYS A 42 7.78 19.15 -15.93
CA LYS A 42 8.10 17.77 -16.29
C LYS A 42 9.24 17.21 -15.41
N ALA A 43 10.25 18.01 -15.09
CA ALA A 43 11.35 17.59 -14.21
C ALA A 43 10.86 17.34 -12.77
N ASP A 44 10.00 18.22 -12.25
CA ASP A 44 9.41 18.08 -10.90
C ASP A 44 8.51 16.84 -10.82
N GLU A 45 7.70 16.59 -11.85
CA GLU A 45 6.84 15.41 -11.96
C GLU A 45 7.68 14.11 -12.01
N PHE A 46 8.80 14.12 -12.73
CA PHE A 46 9.72 12.98 -12.76
C PHE A 46 10.42 12.75 -11.42
N ALA A 47 10.76 13.81 -10.70
CA ALA A 47 11.28 13.68 -9.33
C ALA A 47 10.23 13.07 -8.40
N LEU A 48 8.97 13.51 -8.50
CA LEU A 48 7.86 12.91 -7.76
C LEU A 48 7.69 11.42 -8.08
N PHE A 49 7.69 11.04 -9.36
CA PHE A 49 7.57 9.63 -9.76
C PHE A 49 8.69 8.76 -9.20
N LYS A 50 9.93 9.27 -9.16
CA LYS A 50 11.06 8.56 -8.54
C LYS A 50 10.83 8.34 -7.04
N ASN A 51 10.37 9.36 -6.33
CA ASN A 51 10.07 9.24 -4.90
C ASN A 51 8.93 8.23 -4.64
N ILE A 52 7.89 8.25 -5.47
CA ILE A 52 6.80 7.26 -5.40
C ILE A 52 7.35 5.85 -5.62
N ILE A 53 8.19 5.64 -6.63
CA ILE A 53 8.82 4.33 -6.91
C ILE A 53 9.68 3.85 -5.73
N GLU A 54 10.38 4.76 -5.04
CA GLU A 54 11.18 4.41 -3.85
C GLU A 54 10.29 3.95 -2.69
N ASP A 55 9.19 4.64 -2.42
CA ASP A 55 8.23 4.22 -1.39
C ASP A 55 7.52 2.92 -1.77
N LEU A 56 7.18 2.73 -3.06
CA LEU A 56 6.59 1.48 -3.55
C LEU A 56 7.50 0.27 -3.28
N LYS A 57 8.83 0.43 -3.40
CA LYS A 57 9.78 -0.65 -3.07
C LYS A 57 9.75 -1.02 -1.59
N LEU A 58 9.64 -0.03 -0.71
CA LEU A 58 9.54 -0.25 0.73
C LEU A 58 8.21 -0.94 1.08
N ASP A 59 7.12 -0.51 0.46
CA ASP A 59 5.80 -1.11 0.66
C ASP A 59 5.76 -2.55 0.14
N SER A 60 6.42 -2.84 -0.98
CA SER A 60 6.59 -4.20 -1.51
C SER A 60 7.30 -5.12 -0.51
N LEU A 61 8.40 -4.66 0.10
CA LEU A 61 9.11 -5.43 1.13
C LEU A 61 8.24 -5.69 2.38
N GLN A 62 7.45 -4.70 2.80
CA GLN A 62 6.51 -4.87 3.91
C GLN A 62 5.40 -5.86 3.54
N ALA A 63 4.81 -5.72 2.35
CA ALA A 63 3.75 -6.59 1.87
C ALA A 63 4.21 -8.05 1.79
N GLU A 64 5.44 -8.29 1.32
CA GLU A 64 6.06 -9.61 1.30
C GLU A 64 6.25 -10.21 2.70
N THR A 65 6.66 -9.38 3.67
CA THR A 65 6.73 -9.79 5.08
C THR A 65 5.35 -10.15 5.62
N CYS A 66 4.33 -9.35 5.31
CA CYS A 66 2.95 -9.62 5.69
C CYS A 66 2.45 -10.94 5.09
N ARG A 67 2.69 -11.16 3.79
CA ARG A 67 2.35 -12.39 3.07
C ARG A 67 2.93 -13.61 3.76
N ALA A 68 4.22 -13.60 4.09
CA ALA A 68 4.89 -14.70 4.77
C ALA A 68 4.30 -14.97 6.17
N GLN A 69 3.98 -13.91 6.93
CA GLN A 69 3.35 -14.06 8.25
C GLN A 69 1.94 -14.67 8.15
N LEU A 70 1.11 -14.15 7.24
CA LEU A 70 -0.26 -14.62 7.03
C LEU A 70 -0.29 -16.09 6.58
N LYS A 71 0.64 -16.52 5.72
CA LYS A 71 0.77 -17.93 5.33
C LYS A 71 1.08 -18.85 6.52
N ASN A 72 1.99 -18.45 7.41
CA ASN A 72 2.27 -19.23 8.63
C ASN A 72 1.07 -19.29 9.58
N GLN A 73 0.29 -18.20 9.66
CA GLN A 73 -0.93 -18.15 10.47
C GLN A 73 -2.02 -19.05 9.90
N LEU A 74 -2.21 -19.08 8.57
CA LEU A 74 -3.13 -20.00 7.91
C LEU A 74 -2.74 -21.46 8.15
N ILE A 75 -1.47 -21.82 7.91
CA ILE A 75 -0.98 -23.18 8.17
C ILE A 75 -1.25 -23.61 9.62
N THR A 76 -1.09 -22.70 10.57
CA THR A 76 -1.37 -22.99 11.99
C THR A 76 -2.87 -23.19 12.23
N ALA A 77 -3.71 -22.33 11.67
CA ALA A 77 -5.16 -22.45 11.82
C ALA A 77 -5.71 -23.72 11.16
N ASP A 78 -5.24 -24.05 9.96
CA ASP A 78 -5.63 -25.26 9.25
C ASP A 78 -5.24 -26.52 10.04
N LYS A 79 -4.02 -26.58 10.58
CA LYS A 79 -3.59 -27.69 11.47
C LYS A 79 -4.44 -27.83 12.73
N MET A 80 -4.89 -26.71 13.32
CA MET A 80 -5.79 -26.75 14.47
C MET A 80 -7.19 -27.26 14.08
N ILE A 81 -7.66 -26.93 12.88
CA ILE A 81 -8.93 -27.44 12.36
C ILE A 81 -8.82 -28.95 12.08
N GLU A 82 -7.73 -29.39 11.45
CA GLU A 82 -7.43 -30.81 11.25
C GLU A 82 -7.43 -31.59 12.58
N ASP A 83 -6.83 -31.02 13.63
CA ASP A 83 -6.80 -31.63 14.98
C ASP A 83 -8.20 -31.72 15.63
N ILE A 84 -9.12 -30.81 15.30
CA ILE A 84 -10.52 -30.88 15.75
C ILE A 84 -11.27 -32.01 15.03
N GLU A 85 -10.97 -32.22 13.74
CA GLU A 85 -11.65 -33.21 12.89
C GLU A 85 -11.10 -34.63 13.11
N ASP A 86 -9.79 -34.77 13.34
CA ASP A 86 -9.09 -36.03 13.52
C ASP A 86 -8.73 -36.27 15.00
N LYS A 87 -9.46 -37.20 15.63
CA LYS A 87 -9.24 -37.58 17.04
C LYS A 87 -7.91 -38.30 17.30
N ASP A 88 -7.25 -38.81 16.26
CA ASP A 88 -5.96 -39.47 16.34
C ASP A 88 -4.79 -38.52 16.00
N SER A 89 -5.08 -37.23 15.79
CA SER A 89 -4.07 -36.21 15.50
C SER A 89 -3.00 -36.12 16.60
N ILE A 90 -1.75 -35.99 16.14
CA ILE A 90 -0.55 -35.82 17.00
C ILE A 90 -0.02 -34.38 16.97
N TYR A 91 -0.84 -33.41 16.57
CA TYR A 91 -0.42 -32.02 16.42
C TYR A 91 -0.03 -31.40 17.76
N ASN A 92 1.29 -31.30 18.00
CA ASN A 92 1.83 -30.60 19.16
C ASN A 92 1.74 -29.08 18.92
N HIS A 93 0.76 -28.43 19.55
CA HIS A 93 0.38 -27.01 19.40
C HIS A 93 1.45 -25.97 19.80
N GLU A 94 2.74 -26.26 19.64
CA GLU A 94 3.85 -25.33 19.88
C GLU A 94 3.73 -24.06 19.02
N ASN A 95 3.20 -24.20 17.81
CA ASN A 95 3.01 -23.06 16.92
C ASN A 95 1.69 -22.31 17.15
N ALA A 96 0.91 -22.67 18.18
CA ALA A 96 -0.36 -22.01 18.46
C ALA A 96 -0.23 -20.50 18.68
N GLY A 97 0.96 -20.01 19.04
CA GLY A 97 1.27 -18.58 19.12
C GLY A 97 0.94 -17.79 17.85
N PHE A 98 0.89 -18.40 16.66
CA PHE A 98 0.57 -17.68 15.43
C PHE A 98 -0.88 -17.18 15.36
N ILE A 99 -1.85 -17.86 15.97
CA ILE A 99 -3.26 -17.44 15.85
C ILE A 99 -3.53 -16.09 16.54
N ARG A 100 -2.72 -15.74 17.55
CA ARG A 100 -2.79 -14.45 18.26
C ARG A 100 -1.88 -13.37 17.68
N TRP A 101 -1.05 -13.71 16.71
CA TRP A 101 -0.12 -12.76 16.09
C TRP A 101 -0.90 -11.80 15.19
N ILE A 102 -0.52 -10.51 15.24
CA ILE A 102 -1.06 -9.48 14.34
C ILE A 102 -0.06 -9.24 13.23
N THR A 103 -0.52 -9.33 11.99
CA THR A 103 0.18 -8.79 10.84
C THR A 103 -0.24 -7.35 10.61
N VAL A 104 0.73 -6.43 10.60
CA VAL A 104 0.49 -5.00 10.43
C VAL A 104 0.90 -4.58 9.01
N PHE A 105 -0.06 -4.07 8.25
CA PHE A 105 0.17 -3.44 6.96
C PHE A 105 -0.01 -1.92 7.09
N SER A 106 1.07 -1.16 6.87
CA SER A 106 1.11 0.30 7.04
C SER A 106 1.93 0.92 5.90
N PRO A 107 1.36 0.94 4.68
CA PRO A 107 2.05 1.41 3.50
C PRO A 107 2.38 2.91 3.61
N ARG A 108 3.48 3.30 2.96
CA ARG A 108 4.07 4.63 3.00
C ARG A 108 3.71 5.44 1.76
N THR A 109 3.55 4.78 0.62
CA THR A 109 3.36 5.45 -0.68
C THR A 109 2.14 6.38 -0.65
N GLN A 110 0.97 5.88 -0.23
CA GLN A 110 -0.23 6.73 -0.14
C GLN A 110 -0.07 7.85 0.87
N ARG A 111 0.45 7.52 2.06
CA ARG A 111 0.65 8.47 3.16
C ARG A 111 1.54 9.64 2.74
N ASN A 112 2.62 9.37 2.02
CA ASN A 112 3.61 10.37 1.66
C ASN A 112 3.19 11.24 0.46
N HIS A 113 2.38 10.70 -0.46
CA HIS A 113 2.17 11.34 -1.77
C HIS A 113 0.73 11.76 -2.06
N SER A 114 -0.25 11.43 -1.20
CA SER A 114 -1.68 11.73 -1.41
C SER A 114 -1.98 13.18 -1.81
N GLU A 115 -1.36 14.16 -1.16
CA GLU A 115 -1.57 15.59 -1.44
C GLU A 115 -1.02 16.02 -2.81
N SER A 116 0.11 15.43 -3.21
CA SER A 116 0.88 15.84 -4.40
C SER A 116 0.25 15.40 -5.72
N ILE A 117 -0.58 14.35 -5.70
CA ILE A 117 -1.11 13.69 -6.90
C ILE A 117 -2.02 14.58 -7.73
N SER A 118 -2.76 15.48 -7.07
CA SER A 118 -3.65 16.42 -7.75
C SER A 118 -2.91 17.34 -8.73
N SER A 119 -1.60 17.57 -8.48
CA SER A 119 -0.74 18.44 -9.29
C SER A 119 -0.11 17.75 -10.51
N ILE A 120 -0.21 16.42 -10.60
CA ILE A 120 0.36 15.62 -11.69
C ILE A 120 -0.36 15.93 -13.01
N LYS A 121 0.40 16.37 -14.02
CA LYS A 121 -0.14 16.73 -15.35
C LYS A 121 -0.36 15.50 -16.22
N ASN A 122 0.51 14.48 -16.10
CA ASN A 122 0.36 13.22 -16.83
C ASN A 122 -0.88 12.47 -16.34
N THR A 123 -1.94 12.52 -17.15
CA THR A 123 -3.25 11.95 -16.79
C THR A 123 -3.23 10.43 -16.65
N LYS A 124 -2.35 9.73 -17.39
CA LYS A 124 -2.18 8.27 -17.28
C LYS A 124 -1.53 7.92 -15.94
N ALA A 125 -0.39 8.53 -15.62
CA ALA A 125 0.31 8.30 -14.35
C ALA A 125 -0.58 8.68 -13.16
N ARG A 126 -1.22 9.85 -13.20
CA ARG A 126 -2.11 10.32 -12.14
C ARG A 126 -3.22 9.32 -11.85
N LYS A 127 -3.92 8.83 -12.87
CA LYS A 127 -4.99 7.85 -12.71
C LYS A 127 -4.47 6.53 -12.12
N ALA A 128 -3.35 6.03 -12.62
CA ALA A 128 -2.75 4.80 -12.11
C ALA A 128 -2.38 4.90 -10.62
N ILE A 129 -1.84 6.05 -10.18
CA ILE A 129 -1.53 6.28 -8.77
C ILE A 129 -2.82 6.38 -7.94
N GLN A 130 -3.84 7.09 -8.43
CA GLN A 130 -5.12 7.24 -7.72
C GLN A 130 -5.84 5.90 -7.54
N GLU A 131 -5.86 5.06 -8.58
CA GLU A 131 -6.41 3.71 -8.53
C GLU A 131 -5.65 2.83 -7.52
N TYR A 132 -4.31 2.88 -7.54
CA TYR A 132 -3.49 2.19 -6.55
C TYR A 132 -3.78 2.63 -5.11
N PHE A 133 -4.02 3.92 -4.87
CA PHE A 133 -4.31 4.44 -3.53
C PHE A 133 -5.69 4.03 -3.05
N TYR A 134 -6.66 3.99 -3.95
CA TYR A 134 -7.99 3.46 -3.65
C TYR A 134 -7.93 1.98 -3.26
N ASP A 135 -7.11 1.18 -3.96
CA ASP A 135 -6.90 -0.22 -3.62
C ASP A 135 -6.19 -0.38 -2.26
N GLU A 136 -5.21 0.48 -1.98
CA GLU A 136 -4.48 0.51 -0.71
C GLU A 136 -5.41 0.78 0.49
N ASP A 137 -6.36 1.71 0.36
CA ASP A 137 -7.40 1.95 1.36
C ASP A 137 -8.22 0.69 1.65
N GLY A 138 -8.51 -0.11 0.62
CA GLY A 138 -9.17 -1.40 0.74
C GLY A 138 -8.39 -2.38 1.61
N VAL A 139 -7.08 -2.51 1.36
CA VAL A 139 -6.19 -3.38 2.17
C VAL A 139 -6.14 -2.90 3.62
N ILE A 140 -6.05 -1.57 3.85
CA ILE A 140 -6.04 -0.99 5.20
C ILE A 140 -7.37 -1.30 5.93
N SER A 141 -8.51 -1.22 5.25
CA SER A 141 -9.81 -1.57 5.83
C SER A 141 -9.87 -3.03 6.26
N VAL A 142 -9.48 -3.95 5.36
CA VAL A 142 -9.46 -5.40 5.66
C VAL A 142 -8.47 -5.72 6.79
N THR A 143 -7.34 -5.01 6.85
CA THR A 143 -6.36 -5.17 7.95
C THR A 143 -6.98 -4.83 9.30
N LYS A 144 -7.76 -3.75 9.40
CA LYS A 144 -8.45 -3.37 10.65
C LYS A 144 -9.48 -4.39 11.10
N GLU A 145 -10.25 -4.95 10.16
CA GLU A 145 -11.20 -6.02 10.47
C GLU A 145 -10.47 -7.27 10.99
N TYR A 146 -9.40 -7.67 10.33
CA TYR A 146 -8.53 -8.77 10.77
C TYR A 146 -7.98 -8.51 12.18
N GLU A 147 -7.47 -7.30 12.46
CA GLU A 147 -6.93 -6.92 13.76
C GLU A 147 -7.98 -7.02 14.86
N THR A 148 -9.21 -6.60 14.57
CA THR A 148 -10.36 -6.72 15.48
C THR A 148 -10.61 -8.18 15.86
N ILE A 149 -10.59 -9.12 14.91
CA ILE A 149 -10.74 -10.55 15.22
C ILE A 149 -9.61 -11.07 16.09
N VAL A 150 -8.37 -10.65 15.80
CA VAL A 150 -7.21 -11.11 16.59
C VAL A 150 -7.27 -10.57 18.02
N ILE A 151 -7.52 -9.28 18.20
CA ILE A 151 -7.49 -8.61 19.50
C ILE A 151 -8.71 -8.96 20.31
N ASP A 152 -9.90 -8.70 19.78
CA ASP A 152 -11.12 -8.68 20.58
C ASP A 152 -11.68 -10.08 20.79
N ARG A 153 -11.37 -11.02 19.89
CA ARG A 153 -11.90 -12.38 19.95
C ARG A 153 -10.84 -13.40 20.32
N VAL A 154 -9.79 -13.56 19.50
CA VAL A 154 -8.78 -14.59 19.76
C VAL A 154 -8.03 -14.32 21.05
N ARG A 155 -7.49 -13.11 21.23
CA ARG A 155 -6.69 -12.81 22.43
C ARG A 155 -7.54 -12.77 23.69
N SER A 156 -8.72 -12.17 23.65
CA SER A 156 -9.66 -12.15 24.77
C SER A 156 -10.01 -13.58 25.20
N TYR A 157 -10.41 -14.44 24.25
CA TYR A 157 -10.77 -15.82 24.57
C TYR A 157 -9.62 -16.62 25.19
N LEU A 158 -8.40 -16.46 24.65
CA LEU A 158 -7.20 -17.10 25.20
C LEU A 158 -6.89 -16.60 26.62
N ALA A 159 -7.12 -15.31 26.90
CA ALA A 159 -6.95 -14.74 28.24
C ALA A 159 -7.97 -15.33 29.23
N ASP A 160 -9.25 -15.30 28.87
CA ASP A 160 -10.35 -15.77 29.71
C ASP A 160 -10.23 -17.26 30.05
N ASN A 161 -9.63 -18.04 29.15
CA ASN A 161 -9.38 -19.47 29.32
C ASN A 161 -8.00 -19.82 29.89
N ASN A 162 -7.25 -18.84 30.40
CA ASN A 162 -5.93 -19.03 31.01
C ASN A 162 -4.94 -19.78 30.09
N ALA A 163 -5.01 -19.53 28.78
CA ALA A 163 -4.14 -20.19 27.81
C ALA A 163 -2.73 -19.56 27.79
N TYR A 164 -2.57 -18.35 28.32
CA TYR A 164 -1.29 -17.65 28.41
C TYR A 164 -0.42 -18.14 29.59
N GLU A 165 0.88 -18.26 29.35
CA GLU A 165 1.84 -18.66 30.38
C GLU A 165 2.91 -17.59 30.64
N LEU A 166 2.89 -17.03 31.84
CA LEU A 166 3.84 -16.00 32.27
C LEU A 166 5.31 -16.46 32.17
N LYS A 167 5.61 -17.73 32.48
CA LYS A 167 6.97 -18.29 32.38
C LYS A 167 7.53 -18.19 30.95
N ASN A 168 6.67 -18.18 29.94
CA ASN A 168 7.10 -18.13 28.54
C ASN A 168 7.39 -16.70 28.06
N VAL A 169 6.89 -15.68 28.77
CA VAL A 169 7.25 -14.27 28.51
C VAL A 169 8.75 -14.04 28.67
N ARG A 170 9.41 -14.71 29.62
CA ARG A 170 10.87 -14.58 29.79
C ARG A 170 11.64 -15.16 28.61
N LYS A 171 11.16 -16.24 27.99
CA LYS A 171 11.80 -16.87 26.82
C LYS A 171 11.84 -15.92 25.62
N MET A 172 10.84 -15.05 25.49
CA MET A 172 10.76 -14.02 24.44
C MET A 172 11.96 -13.06 24.44
N PHE A 173 12.51 -12.74 25.62
CA PHE A 173 13.59 -11.77 25.78
C PHE A 173 15.00 -12.39 25.70
N VAL A 174 15.11 -13.71 25.60
CA VAL A 174 16.40 -14.43 25.60
C VAL A 174 16.81 -14.89 24.19
N GLY A 175 16.02 -14.58 23.16
CA GLY A 175 16.37 -14.85 21.75
C GLY A 175 16.09 -16.28 21.29
N GLU A 176 15.48 -17.13 22.12
CA GLU A 176 14.83 -18.36 21.67
C GLU A 176 13.62 -18.00 20.79
N ASN A 177 13.38 -18.77 19.71
CA ASN A 177 12.35 -18.53 18.69
C ASN A 177 11.10 -17.82 19.24
N GLN A 178 11.03 -16.51 19.02
CA GLN A 178 10.00 -15.59 19.54
C GLN A 178 8.56 -15.95 19.12
N ARG A 179 8.41 -16.94 18.24
CA ARG A 179 7.18 -17.35 17.57
C ARG A 179 6.45 -18.51 18.25
N GLU A 180 7.15 -19.26 19.11
CA GLU A 180 6.66 -20.57 19.58
C GLU A 180 6.04 -20.58 20.99
N ILE A 181 6.22 -19.58 21.86
CA ILE A 181 5.88 -19.83 23.26
C ILE A 181 5.34 -18.60 23.98
N LEU A 182 4.03 -18.34 23.82
CA LEU A 182 3.25 -17.52 24.76
C LEU A 182 1.98 -18.23 25.25
N ILE A 183 1.56 -19.28 24.53
CA ILE A 183 0.37 -20.06 24.82
C ILE A 183 0.81 -21.46 25.28
N ASN A 184 0.12 -22.05 26.25
CA ASN A 184 0.34 -23.42 26.67
C ASN A 184 -0.28 -24.41 25.67
N PRO A 185 0.51 -25.30 25.02
CA PRO A 185 -0.02 -26.25 24.04
C PRO A 185 -1.11 -27.19 24.60
N ALA A 186 -0.97 -27.66 25.84
CA ALA A 186 -1.97 -28.53 26.48
C ALA A 186 -3.28 -27.78 26.77
N LYS A 187 -3.22 -26.48 27.08
CA LYS A 187 -4.41 -25.64 27.20
C LYS A 187 -5.07 -25.40 25.84
N VAL A 188 -4.29 -25.27 24.78
CA VAL A 188 -4.79 -25.16 23.40
C VAL A 188 -5.58 -26.41 23.02
N ALA A 189 -5.01 -27.60 23.24
CA ALA A 189 -5.72 -28.87 22.99
C ALA A 189 -7.08 -28.94 23.72
N HIS A 190 -7.14 -28.44 24.96
CA HIS A 190 -8.39 -28.40 25.70
C HIS A 190 -9.42 -27.44 25.07
N ILE A 191 -9.01 -26.21 24.72
CA ILE A 191 -9.94 -25.20 24.16
C ILE A 191 -10.38 -25.51 22.73
N LEU A 192 -9.64 -26.33 21.97
CA LEU A 192 -10.05 -26.75 20.62
C LEU A 192 -11.35 -27.57 20.63
N ASN A 193 -11.66 -28.22 21.75
CA ASN A 193 -12.94 -28.93 21.93
C ASN A 193 -14.11 -28.00 22.26
N ASP A 194 -13.87 -26.70 22.48
CA ASP A 194 -14.92 -25.72 22.77
C ASP A 194 -15.53 -25.18 21.47
N THR A 195 -16.84 -25.37 21.30
CA THR A 195 -17.59 -24.85 20.15
C THR A 195 -17.43 -23.34 19.97
N GLN A 196 -17.38 -22.55 21.04
CA GLN A 196 -17.18 -21.11 20.95
C GLN A 196 -15.80 -20.79 20.36
N PHE A 197 -14.76 -21.51 20.79
CA PHE A 197 -13.43 -21.33 20.24
C PHE A 197 -13.34 -21.77 18.78
N GLN A 198 -14.02 -22.86 18.40
CA GLN A 198 -14.09 -23.31 17.01
C GLN A 198 -14.69 -22.23 16.08
N GLN A 199 -15.72 -21.51 16.52
CA GLN A 199 -16.28 -20.37 15.76
C GLN A 199 -15.28 -19.22 15.64
N ILE A 200 -14.53 -18.92 16.70
CA ILE A 200 -13.47 -17.91 16.68
C ILE A 200 -12.34 -18.33 15.72
N LEU A 201 -11.93 -19.61 15.74
CA LEU A 201 -10.89 -20.16 14.89
C LEU A 201 -11.29 -20.13 13.42
N PHE A 202 -12.53 -20.51 13.10
CA PHE A 202 -13.09 -20.41 11.75
C PHE A 202 -12.97 -18.98 11.21
N GLU A 203 -13.45 -18.00 11.97
CA GLU A 203 -13.43 -16.60 11.54
C GLU A 203 -12.01 -16.04 11.46
N ARG A 204 -11.15 -16.43 12.41
CA ARG A 204 -9.74 -16.09 12.39
C ARG A 204 -9.06 -16.61 11.11
N ARG A 205 -9.31 -17.87 10.73
CA ARG A 205 -8.77 -18.49 9.51
C ARG A 205 -9.30 -17.76 8.26
N PHE A 206 -10.61 -17.57 8.18
CA PHE A 206 -11.27 -16.86 7.08
C PHE A 206 -10.73 -15.43 6.88
N LYS A 207 -10.61 -14.63 7.94
CA LYS A 207 -10.06 -13.27 7.86
C LYS A 207 -8.57 -13.24 7.55
N THR A 208 -7.80 -14.27 7.90
CA THR A 208 -6.39 -14.39 7.47
C THR A 208 -6.32 -14.56 5.96
N GLU A 209 -7.12 -15.46 5.40
CA GLU A 209 -7.15 -15.73 3.96
C GLU A 209 -7.61 -14.50 3.19
N GLN A 210 -8.66 -13.83 3.68
CA GLN A 210 -9.13 -12.58 3.08
C GLN A 210 -8.01 -11.54 3.02
N LEU A 211 -7.32 -11.28 4.15
CA LEU A 211 -6.22 -10.32 4.16
C LEU A 211 -5.05 -10.76 3.27
N LEU A 212 -4.73 -12.07 3.23
CA LEU A 212 -3.67 -12.60 2.38
C LEU A 212 -3.95 -12.32 0.89
N LEU A 213 -5.18 -12.55 0.43
CA LEU A 213 -5.57 -12.27 -0.96
C LEU A 213 -5.40 -10.79 -1.32
N PHE A 214 -5.80 -9.89 -0.42
CA PHE A 214 -5.64 -8.44 -0.61
C PHE A 214 -4.18 -8.02 -0.64
N ILE A 215 -3.33 -8.60 0.22
CA ILE A 215 -1.89 -8.34 0.21
C ILE A 215 -1.24 -8.86 -1.08
N GLU A 216 -1.62 -10.05 -1.55
CA GLU A 216 -1.09 -10.60 -2.79
C GLU A 216 -1.49 -9.77 -4.02
N ASP A 217 -2.74 -9.29 -4.07
CA ASP A 217 -3.20 -8.34 -5.09
C ASP A 217 -2.43 -7.01 -5.02
N GLN A 218 -2.22 -6.46 -3.82
CA GLN A 218 -1.48 -5.22 -3.63
C GLN A 218 -0.03 -5.31 -4.10
N ILE A 219 0.62 -6.47 -3.93
CA ILE A 219 1.97 -6.73 -4.46
C ILE A 219 1.98 -6.64 -5.99
N GLN A 220 0.98 -7.22 -6.67
CA GLN A 220 0.88 -7.16 -8.14
C GLN A 220 0.60 -5.75 -8.64
N LYS A 221 -0.29 -5.02 -7.96
CA LYS A 221 -0.63 -3.64 -8.29
C LYS A 221 0.54 -2.69 -8.08
N ASN A 222 1.30 -2.87 -7.01
CA ASN A 222 2.53 -2.12 -6.73
C ASN A 222 3.57 -2.30 -7.86
N HIS A 223 3.79 -3.55 -8.30
CA HIS A 223 4.68 -3.85 -9.42
C HIS A 223 4.21 -3.18 -10.72
N THR A 224 2.91 -3.29 -11.03
CA THR A 224 2.31 -2.67 -12.21
C THR A 224 2.47 -1.15 -12.20
N LEU A 225 2.20 -0.50 -11.08
CA LEU A 225 2.37 0.96 -10.94
C LEU A 225 3.84 1.36 -11.12
N SER A 226 4.76 0.61 -10.52
CA SER A 226 6.21 0.87 -10.65
C SER A 226 6.67 0.84 -12.11
N LEU A 227 6.16 -0.10 -12.91
CA LEU A 227 6.44 -0.18 -14.35
C LEU A 227 5.87 1.03 -15.10
N ILE A 228 4.61 1.38 -14.85
CA ILE A 228 3.95 2.53 -15.48
C ILE A 228 4.76 3.80 -15.23
N LEU A 229 5.14 4.08 -13.98
CA LEU A 229 5.88 5.28 -13.63
C LEU A 229 7.30 5.28 -14.25
N THR A 230 7.95 4.12 -14.29
CA THR A 230 9.26 3.98 -14.94
C THR A 230 9.19 4.25 -16.44
N GLU A 231 8.15 3.74 -17.13
CA GLU A 231 7.91 4.04 -18.54
C GLU A 231 7.70 5.53 -18.77
N GLU A 232 6.92 6.22 -17.93
CA GLU A 232 6.67 7.66 -18.09
C GLU A 232 7.93 8.50 -17.85
N ILE A 233 8.84 8.09 -16.97
CA ILE A 233 10.15 8.75 -16.76
C ILE A 233 11.05 8.63 -18.01
N ASN A 234 10.97 7.50 -18.72
CA ASN A 234 11.84 7.20 -19.86
C ASN A 234 11.35 7.79 -21.20
N LYS A 235 10.22 8.50 -21.22
CA LYS A 235 9.65 9.20 -22.40
C LYS A 235 10.11 10.65 -22.53
#